data_AF-A0AAW6CRX2-F1
#
_entry.id   AF-A0AAW6CRX2-F1
#
_cell.length_a   1.000
_cell.length_b   1.000
_cell.length_c   1.000
_cell.angle_alpha   90.00
_cell.angle_beta   90.00
_cell.angle_gamma   90.00
#
_symmetry.space_group_name_H-M   'P 1'
#
loop_
_entity.id
_entity.type
_entity.pdbx_description
1 polymer ?
#
loop_
_entity_poly.entity_id
_entity_poly.type
_entity_poly.pdbx_seq_one_letter_code
_entity_poly.pdbx_strand_id
1 'polypeptide(L)'
;MNPIELDTSLLSLLPPWYREVLDYQQICLTEQQQFEALAEEIVGVADNFFFQTMDERAVGMWEQVFRIVPNPQVESLAFRRTRVLNRISTRPPYTLGFLYQKLDELIGPGEWKVTVDYPNYTLYIESAAQNQNYATELAFTINRIKPAHI
;
A
#
# COMPACT_ATOMS: atom_id res chain seq x y z
N MET A 1 10.31 9.36 12.02
CA MET A 1 11.64 8.95 11.52
C MET A 1 12.63 10.08 11.80
N ASN A 2 13.93 9.79 11.93
CA ASN A 2 14.92 10.87 11.92
C ASN A 2 14.91 11.51 10.53
N PRO A 3 15.03 12.85 10.42
CA PRO A 3 15.11 13.51 9.12
C PRO A 3 16.31 12.95 8.35
N ILE A 4 16.11 12.68 7.07
CA ILE A 4 17.19 12.23 6.20
C ILE A 4 18.07 13.45 5.93
N GLU A 5 19.28 13.42 6.45
CA GLU A 5 20.28 14.46 6.17
C GLU A 5 21.03 14.07 4.89
N LEU A 6 20.72 14.78 3.81
CA LEU A 6 21.52 14.73 2.58
C LEU A 6 22.71 15.67 2.73
N ASP A 7 23.82 15.38 2.04
CA ASP A 7 24.97 16.28 2.04
C ASP A 7 24.63 17.53 1.22
N THR A 8 24.28 18.60 1.93
CA THR A 8 23.82 19.86 1.34
C THR A 8 24.98 20.80 0.99
N SER A 9 26.20 20.54 1.48
CA SER A 9 27.36 21.40 1.22
C SER A 9 28.07 21.05 -0.10
N LEU A 10 27.33 21.13 -1.21
CA LEU A 10 27.78 20.70 -2.53
C LEU A 10 29.07 21.40 -2.99
N LEU A 11 29.26 22.67 -2.64
CA LEU A 11 30.47 23.42 -2.99
C LEU A 11 31.73 22.83 -2.34
N SER A 12 31.61 22.27 -1.14
CA SER A 12 32.73 21.64 -0.42
C SER A 12 33.17 20.32 -1.06
N LEU A 13 32.28 19.68 -1.81
CA LEU A 13 32.52 18.42 -2.52
C LEU A 13 33.24 18.64 -3.85
N LEU A 14 33.21 19.86 -4.39
CA LEU A 14 33.92 20.19 -5.63
C LEU A 14 35.43 20.33 -5.40
N PRO A 15 36.27 20.04 -6.42
CA PRO A 15 37.69 20.37 -6.39
C PRO A 15 37.94 21.87 -6.16
N PRO A 16 39.04 22.26 -5.48
CA PRO A 16 39.29 23.66 -5.10
C PRO A 16 39.21 24.67 -6.25
N TRP A 17 39.71 24.31 -7.43
CA TRP A 17 39.71 25.18 -8.61
C TRP A 17 38.32 25.51 -9.15
N TYR A 18 37.30 24.67 -8.88
CA TYR A 18 35.91 24.96 -9.25
C TYR A 18 35.17 25.80 -8.21
N ARG A 19 35.64 25.83 -6.95
CA ARG A 19 34.97 26.56 -5.86
C ARG A 19 35.04 28.08 -6.02
N GLU A 20 36.08 28.57 -6.69
CA GLU A 20 36.29 30.00 -6.92
C GLU A 20 35.48 30.52 -8.12
N VAL A 21 34.91 29.64 -8.94
CA VAL A 21 34.13 30.01 -10.12
C VAL A 21 32.71 30.40 -9.69
N LEU A 22 32.32 31.63 -10.01
CA LEU A 22 31.03 32.21 -9.60
C LEU A 22 29.82 31.38 -10.07
N ASP A 23 29.88 30.84 -11.29
CA ASP A 23 28.81 30.00 -11.83
C ASP A 23 28.58 28.75 -10.97
N TYR A 24 29.65 28.06 -10.55
CA TYR A 24 29.57 26.89 -9.68
C TYR A 24 29.06 27.25 -8.28
N GLN A 25 29.43 28.42 -7.75
CA GLN A 25 28.87 28.89 -6.48
C GLN A 25 27.35 29.05 -6.56
N GLN A 26 26.84 29.69 -7.62
CA GLN A 26 25.41 29.91 -7.80
C GLN A 26 24.65 28.62 -8.08
N ILE A 27 25.22 27.71 -8.89
CA ILE A 27 24.63 26.39 -9.15
C ILE A 27 24.53 25.60 -7.85
N CYS A 28 25.63 25.44 -7.10
CA CYS A 28 25.63 24.68 -5.86
C CYS A 28 24.68 25.27 -4.80
N LEU A 29 24.57 26.60 -4.70
CA LEU A 29 23.62 27.26 -3.79
C LEU A 29 22.17 26.94 -4.16
N THR A 30 21.85 26.93 -5.45
CA THR A 30 20.49 26.62 -5.93
C THR A 30 20.18 25.13 -5.76
N GLU A 31 21.12 24.26 -6.12
CA GLU A 31 20.98 22.82 -5.95
C GLU A 31 20.81 22.45 -4.48
N GLN A 32 21.54 23.09 -3.57
CA GLN A 32 21.40 22.83 -2.13
C GLN A 32 19.93 22.96 -1.67
N GLN A 33 19.22 24.03 -2.07
CA GLN A 33 17.81 24.22 -1.75
C GLN A 33 16.93 23.10 -2.33
N GLN A 34 17.26 22.60 -3.52
CA GLN A 34 16.54 21.48 -4.14
C GLN A 34 16.78 20.16 -3.40
N PHE A 35 18.01 19.92 -2.92
CA PHE A 35 18.32 18.74 -2.11
C PHE A 35 17.62 18.78 -0.75
N GLU A 36 17.53 19.94 -0.12
CA GLU A 36 16.77 20.13 1.12
C GLU A 36 15.27 19.82 0.90
N ALA A 37 14.67 20.38 -0.14
CA ALA A 37 13.27 20.07 -0.51
C ALA A 37 13.07 18.58 -0.84
N LEU A 38 14.02 17.97 -1.55
CA LEU A 38 13.99 16.54 -1.85
C LEU A 38 14.05 15.68 -0.59
N ALA A 39 14.89 16.04 0.38
CA ALA A 39 14.98 15.33 1.65
C ALA A 39 13.65 15.36 2.41
N GLU A 40 12.97 16.52 2.44
CA GLU A 40 11.64 16.67 3.03
C GLU A 40 10.61 15.79 2.31
N GLU A 41 10.60 15.77 0.98
CA GLU A 41 9.69 14.94 0.20
C GLU A 41 9.93 13.45 0.41
N ILE A 42 11.19 13.00 0.54
CA ILE A 42 11.50 11.60 0.84
C ILE A 42 10.92 11.21 2.22
N VAL A 43 11.09 12.07 3.22
CA VAL A 43 10.49 11.85 4.55
C VAL A 43 8.96 11.84 4.45
N GLY A 44 8.36 12.76 3.69
CA GLY A 44 6.92 12.81 3.45
C GLY A 44 6.38 11.54 2.78
N VAL A 45 7.09 10.99 1.79
CA VAL A 45 6.76 9.70 1.18
C VAL A 45 6.85 8.56 2.19
N ALA A 46 7.89 8.55 3.04
CA ALA A 46 8.05 7.54 4.07
C ALA A 46 6.92 7.60 5.11
N ASP A 47 6.54 8.79 5.55
CA ASP A 47 5.42 9.02 6.46
C ASP A 47 4.08 8.61 5.83
N ASN A 48 3.95 8.74 4.50
CA ASN A 48 2.78 8.29 3.76
C ASN A 48 2.58 6.76 3.71
N PHE A 49 3.61 5.97 4.07
CA PHE A 49 3.46 4.51 4.18
C PHE A 49 2.71 4.06 5.43
N PHE A 50 2.51 4.92 6.43
CA PHE A 50 1.81 4.56 7.67
C PHE A 50 0.53 5.36 7.85
N PHE A 51 -0.55 4.68 8.25
CA PHE A 51 -1.86 5.31 8.41
C PHE A 51 -1.89 6.43 9.44
N GLN A 52 -1.03 6.36 10.45
CA GLN A 52 -0.95 7.33 11.54
C GLN A 52 -0.30 8.64 11.09
N THR A 53 0.61 8.60 10.12
CA THR A 53 1.47 9.73 9.73
C THR A 53 1.13 10.30 8.35
N MET A 54 0.43 9.54 7.50
CA MET A 54 0.16 9.94 6.10
C MET A 54 -0.54 11.29 5.93
N ASP A 55 -0.10 12.11 4.99
CA ASP A 55 -0.66 13.41 4.67
C ASP A 55 -2.10 13.33 4.13
N GLU A 56 -2.73 14.50 3.93
CA GLU A 56 -4.10 14.59 3.47
C GLU A 56 -4.32 13.98 2.07
N ARG A 57 -3.33 14.08 1.19
CA ARG A 57 -3.40 13.55 -0.18
C ARG A 57 -3.37 12.03 -0.16
N ALA A 58 -2.49 11.42 0.62
CA ALA A 58 -2.41 9.98 0.82
C ALA A 58 -3.69 9.42 1.48
N VAL A 59 -4.25 10.12 2.47
CA VAL A 59 -5.55 9.76 3.06
C VAL A 59 -6.64 9.78 1.97
N GLY A 60 -6.66 10.82 1.13
CA GLY A 60 -7.62 10.94 0.02
C GLY A 60 -7.54 9.78 -0.97
N MET A 61 -6.34 9.29 -1.30
CA MET A 61 -6.17 8.12 -2.16
C MET A 61 -6.84 6.87 -1.56
N TRP A 62 -6.64 6.63 -0.26
CA TRP A 62 -7.29 5.51 0.42
C TRP A 62 -8.79 5.67 0.55
N GLU A 63 -9.28 6.89 0.77
CA GLU A 63 -10.71 7.18 0.77
C GLU A 63 -11.35 6.86 -0.58
N GLN A 64 -10.68 7.16 -1.70
CA GLN A 64 -11.12 6.73 -3.03
C GLN A 64 -11.17 5.20 -3.17
N VAL A 65 -10.11 4.50 -2.73
CA VAL A 65 -10.04 3.02 -2.74
C VAL A 65 -11.20 2.42 -1.95
N PHE A 66 -11.53 2.99 -0.79
CA PHE A 66 -12.61 2.52 0.06
C PHE A 66 -13.98 3.11 -0.27
N ARG A 67 -14.07 3.98 -1.29
CA ARG A 67 -15.29 4.72 -1.67
C ARG A 67 -15.89 5.50 -0.49
N ILE A 68 -15.04 6.15 0.29
CA ILE A 68 -15.40 7.06 1.37
C ILE A 68 -15.51 8.46 0.77
N VAL A 69 -16.59 9.17 1.11
CA VAL A 69 -16.74 10.60 0.78
C VAL A 69 -16.46 11.39 2.06
N PRO A 70 -15.28 12.03 2.19
CA PRO A 70 -14.96 12.82 3.37
C PRO A 70 -15.73 14.15 3.39
N ASN A 71 -15.90 14.73 4.58
CA ASN A 71 -16.35 16.11 4.74
C ASN A 71 -15.25 16.95 5.42
N PRO A 72 -14.33 17.57 4.65
CA PRO A 72 -13.20 18.31 5.21
C PRO A 72 -13.59 19.52 6.08
N GLN A 73 -14.83 20.02 5.97
CA GLN A 73 -15.30 21.15 6.77
C GLN A 73 -15.66 20.76 8.21
N VAL A 74 -15.86 19.47 8.47
CA VAL A 74 -16.31 18.94 9.77
C VAL A 74 -15.31 17.92 10.32
N GLU A 75 -14.66 17.16 9.45
CA GLU A 75 -13.81 16.04 9.81
C GLU A 75 -12.33 16.44 9.89
N SER A 76 -11.67 16.12 11.00
CA SER A 76 -10.22 16.32 11.12
C SER A 76 -9.43 15.24 10.36
N LEU A 77 -8.21 15.57 9.94
CA LEU A 77 -7.29 14.63 9.28
C LEU A 77 -7.03 13.39 10.15
N ALA A 78 -6.85 13.58 11.47
CA ALA A 78 -6.63 12.47 12.41
C ALA A 78 -7.80 11.48 12.45
N PHE A 79 -9.03 11.99 12.40
CA PHE A 79 -10.22 11.16 12.34
C PHE A 79 -10.32 10.41 10.99
N ARG A 80 -10.03 11.09 9.88
CA ARG A 80 -10.00 10.46 8.54
C ARG A 80 -8.97 9.32 8.48
N ARG A 81 -7.75 9.54 8.98
CA ARG A 81 -6.72 8.50 9.15
C ARG A 81 -7.23 7.28 9.93
N THR A 82 -7.88 7.54 11.06
CA THR A 82 -8.44 6.49 11.94
C THR A 82 -9.55 5.70 11.23
N ARG A 83 -10.44 6.38 10.51
CA ARG A 83 -11.52 5.75 9.73
C ARG A 83 -10.94 4.83 8.65
N VAL A 84 -9.96 5.31 7.89
CA VAL A 84 -9.30 4.52 6.84
C VAL A 84 -8.62 3.29 7.46
N LEU A 85 -7.89 3.47 8.57
CA LEU A 85 -7.25 2.37 9.29
C LEU A 85 -8.26 1.31 9.75
N ASN A 86 -9.38 1.75 10.32
CA ASN A 86 -10.46 0.84 10.73
C ASN A 86 -11.05 0.07 9.53
N ARG A 87 -11.19 0.72 8.36
CA ARG A 87 -11.74 0.09 7.16
C ARG A 87 -10.83 -1.01 6.63
N ILE A 88 -9.51 -0.81 6.67
CA ILE A 88 -8.55 -1.82 6.24
C ILE A 88 -8.45 -2.97 7.24
N SER A 89 -8.50 -2.70 8.55
CA SER A 89 -8.40 -3.73 9.59
C SER A 89 -9.66 -4.58 9.73
N THR A 90 -10.82 -4.05 9.39
CA THR A 90 -12.10 -4.78 9.45
C THR A 90 -12.24 -5.80 8.31
N ARG A 91 -11.46 -5.67 7.23
CA ARG A 91 -11.42 -6.69 6.17
C ARG A 91 -10.45 -7.79 6.62
N PRO A 92 -10.93 -9.03 6.89
CA PRO A 92 -10.02 -10.12 7.21
C PRO A 92 -9.03 -10.29 6.06
N PRO A 93 -7.72 -10.46 6.34
CA PRO A 93 -6.79 -10.78 5.29
C PRO A 93 -7.25 -12.08 4.63
N TYR A 94 -7.46 -12.00 3.32
CA TYR A 94 -7.72 -13.16 2.49
C TYR A 94 -6.44 -14.00 2.48
N THR A 95 -6.39 -14.98 3.39
CA THR A 95 -5.34 -15.98 3.52
C THR A 95 -5.89 -17.34 3.07
N LEU A 96 -5.01 -18.31 2.82
CA LEU A 96 -5.46 -19.69 2.55
C LEU A 96 -6.33 -20.23 3.69
N GLY A 97 -5.99 -19.92 4.95
CA GLY A 97 -6.81 -20.31 6.11
C GLY A 97 -8.22 -19.72 6.07
N PHE A 98 -8.35 -18.44 5.69
CA PHE A 98 -9.67 -17.81 5.51
C PHE A 98 -10.45 -18.45 4.36
N LEU A 99 -9.77 -18.77 3.25
CA LEU A 99 -10.37 -19.49 2.12
C LEU A 99 -10.92 -20.85 2.55
N TYR A 100 -10.14 -21.63 3.32
CA TYR A 100 -10.55 -22.94 3.82
C TYR A 100 -11.79 -22.86 4.71
N GLN A 101 -11.82 -21.92 5.66
CA GLN A 101 -13.01 -21.68 6.50
C GLN A 101 -14.24 -21.35 5.67
N LYS A 102 -14.09 -20.56 4.60
CA LYS A 102 -15.20 -20.25 3.69
C LYS A 102 -15.63 -21.43 2.83
N LEU A 103 -14.72 -22.29 2.41
CA LEU A 103 -15.07 -23.53 1.72
C LEU A 103 -15.82 -24.50 2.64
N ASP A 104 -15.40 -24.62 3.91
CA ASP A 104 -16.13 -25.38 4.93
C ASP A 104 -17.55 -24.84 5.16
N GLU A 105 -17.73 -23.52 5.25
CA GLU A 105 -19.06 -22.90 5.40
C GLU A 105 -19.97 -23.14 4.19
N LEU A 106 -19.43 -23.07 2.96
CA LEU A 106 -20.22 -23.11 1.74
C LEU A 106 -20.54 -24.55 1.30
N ILE A 107 -19.54 -25.42 1.29
CA ILE A 107 -19.60 -26.78 0.71
C ILE A 107 -19.77 -27.83 1.81
N GLY A 108 -19.18 -27.59 2.98
CA GLY A 108 -19.14 -28.54 4.09
C GLY A 108 -17.75 -29.14 4.31
N PRO A 109 -17.40 -29.48 5.56
CA PRO A 109 -16.08 -30.02 5.89
C PRO A 109 -15.88 -31.40 5.25
N GLY A 110 -14.75 -31.56 4.54
CA GLY A 110 -14.38 -32.83 3.89
C GLY A 110 -14.90 -33.02 2.47
N GLU A 111 -15.74 -32.12 1.97
CA GLU A 111 -16.35 -32.16 0.64
C GLU A 111 -15.58 -31.32 -0.41
N TRP A 112 -14.38 -30.85 -0.05
CA TRP A 112 -13.52 -30.05 -0.91
C TRP A 112 -12.04 -30.36 -0.70
N LYS A 113 -11.23 -30.08 -1.72
CA LYS A 113 -9.77 -30.19 -1.66
C LYS A 113 -9.14 -29.00 -2.39
N VAL A 114 -8.16 -28.36 -1.74
CA VAL A 114 -7.37 -27.27 -2.33
C VAL A 114 -5.94 -27.73 -2.52
N THR A 115 -5.39 -27.48 -3.70
CA THR A 115 -3.97 -27.65 -4.00
C THR A 115 -3.42 -26.36 -4.60
N VAL A 116 -2.28 -25.91 -4.08
CA VAL A 116 -1.61 -24.68 -4.53
C VAL A 116 -0.34 -25.04 -5.29
N ASP A 117 -0.23 -24.55 -6.52
CA ASP A 117 0.97 -24.63 -7.34
C ASP A 117 1.66 -23.25 -7.34
N TYR A 118 2.56 -23.06 -6.37
CA TYR A 118 3.27 -21.79 -6.18
C TYR A 118 4.15 -21.38 -7.39
N PRO A 119 4.94 -22.28 -8.02
CA PRO A 119 5.71 -21.93 -9.22
C PRO A 119 4.88 -21.35 -10.37
N ASN A 120 3.65 -21.83 -10.54
CA ASN A 120 2.77 -21.44 -11.63
C ASN A 120 1.66 -20.48 -11.23
N TYR A 121 1.63 -19.99 -9.98
CA TYR A 121 0.57 -19.12 -9.45
C TYR A 121 -0.83 -19.65 -9.77
N THR A 122 -1.04 -20.94 -9.52
CA THR A 122 -2.29 -21.63 -9.86
C THR A 122 -2.89 -22.31 -8.62
N LEU A 123 -4.18 -22.04 -8.39
CA LEU A 123 -4.97 -22.60 -7.31
C LEU A 123 -5.97 -23.61 -7.87
N TYR A 124 -5.84 -24.87 -7.50
CA TYR A 124 -6.77 -25.94 -7.84
C TYR A 124 -7.73 -26.18 -6.70
N ILE A 125 -9.03 -26.15 -6.99
CA ILE A 125 -10.10 -26.37 -6.01
C ILE A 125 -11.03 -27.43 -6.58
N GLU A 126 -11.05 -28.57 -5.90
CA GLU A 126 -11.97 -29.67 -6.19
C GLU A 126 -13.10 -29.60 -5.16
N SER A 127 -14.35 -29.72 -5.61
CA SER A 127 -15.51 -29.75 -4.75
C SER A 127 -16.54 -30.77 -5.23
N ALA A 128 -17.27 -31.35 -4.29
CA ALA A 128 -18.45 -32.18 -4.58
C ALA A 128 -19.64 -31.29 -5.02
N ALA A 129 -19.50 -30.56 -6.12
CA ALA A 129 -20.55 -29.66 -6.58
C ALA A 129 -21.76 -30.44 -7.10
N GLN A 130 -22.94 -30.17 -6.54
CA GLN A 130 -24.20 -30.83 -6.91
C GLN A 130 -24.83 -30.28 -8.20
N ASN A 131 -24.51 -29.05 -8.62
CA ASN A 131 -25.14 -28.36 -9.77
C ASN A 131 -24.22 -27.27 -10.40
N GLN A 132 -24.29 -27.07 -11.72
CA GLN A 132 -23.47 -26.10 -12.48
C GLN A 132 -23.64 -24.65 -12.02
N ASN A 133 -24.86 -24.27 -11.63
CA ASN A 133 -25.14 -22.91 -11.15
C ASN A 133 -24.42 -22.64 -9.81
N TYR A 134 -24.38 -23.65 -8.94
CA TYR A 134 -23.70 -23.57 -7.66
C TYR A 134 -22.17 -23.46 -7.85
N ALA A 135 -21.60 -24.21 -8.80
CA ALA A 135 -20.18 -24.11 -9.15
C ALA A 135 -19.80 -22.71 -9.67
N THR A 136 -20.66 -22.09 -10.47
CA THR A 136 -20.44 -20.72 -10.98
C THR A 136 -20.42 -19.70 -9.85
N GLU A 137 -21.36 -19.79 -8.90
CA GLU A 137 -21.44 -18.86 -7.77
C GLU A 137 -20.27 -19.04 -6.79
N LEU A 138 -19.86 -20.28 -6.55
CA LEU A 138 -18.67 -20.61 -5.78
C LEU A 138 -17.42 -19.97 -6.40
N ALA A 139 -17.24 -20.09 -7.72
CA ALA A 139 -16.12 -19.49 -8.43
C ALA A 139 -16.13 -17.96 -8.34
N PHE A 140 -17.31 -17.31 -8.41
CA PHE A 140 -17.42 -15.87 -8.22
C PHE A 140 -16.97 -15.44 -6.82
N THR A 141 -17.40 -16.18 -5.79
CA THR A 141 -17.05 -15.91 -4.40
C THR A 141 -15.55 -16.10 -4.16
N ILE A 142 -14.99 -17.24 -4.59
CA ILE A 142 -13.56 -17.56 -4.46
C ILE A 142 -12.69 -16.50 -5.13
N ASN A 143 -13.06 -16.01 -6.32
CA ASN A 143 -12.28 -14.96 -6.99
C ASN A 143 -12.22 -13.64 -6.22
N ARG A 144 -13.15 -13.39 -5.28
CA ARG A 144 -13.14 -12.20 -4.42
C ARG A 144 -12.35 -12.40 -3.13
N ILE A 145 -12.16 -13.65 -2.71
CA ILE A 145 -11.53 -14.01 -1.43
C ILE A 145 -10.21 -14.77 -1.60
N LYS A 146 -9.80 -15.10 -2.83
CA LYS A 146 -8.52 -15.77 -3.06
C LYS A 146 -7.38 -14.81 -2.69
N PRO A 147 -6.39 -15.27 -1.92
CA PRO A 147 -5.22 -14.45 -1.62
C PRO A 147 -4.51 -14.00 -2.89
N ALA A 148 -3.97 -12.78 -2.90
CA ALA A 148 -3.40 -12.18 -4.12
C ALA A 148 -2.03 -12.75 -4.54
N HIS A 149 -1.36 -13.49 -3.67
CA HIS A 149 0.00 -14.00 -3.87
C HIS A 149 0.05 -15.46 -4.35
N ILE A 150 -1.08 -15.98 -4.82
CA ILE A 150 -1.25 -17.37 -5.26
C ILE A 150 -1.87 -17.46 -6.63
#